data_AF-A0A641M8J6-F1
#
_entry.id   AF-A0A641M8J6-F1
#
_cell.length_a   1.000
_cell.length_b   1.000
_cell.length_c   1.000
_cell.angle_alpha   90.00
_cell.angle_beta   90.00
_cell.angle_gamma   90.00
#
_symmetry.space_group_name_H-M   'P 1'
#
loop_
_entity.id
_entity.type
_entity.pdbx_description
1 polymer ?
#
loop_
_entity_poly.entity_id
_entity_poly.type
_entity_poly.pdbx_seq_one_letter_code
_entity_poly.pdbx_strand_id
1 'polypeptide(L)'
;LSSYRMNDTDEGIVIHRKLRFGTYNGVTLQGNKERLDFISQVEYTSPEINEIAECRTSFEHRISTSLYRPLNRPSYSLFIKSDTDFINTNTPLEVKGHVGIEGSFTRLTDSCLYFNSENYLLSVTGGIKYYGNAYFMDSISSEHFSSGYAGSGWAILRNETTGNISATFDEITVRKKMRIYEMEVQKMYTTNGSLWVSDSCSGDKVEKL
;
A
#
# COMPACT_ATOMS: atom_id res chain seq x y z
N LEU A 1 -24.10 3.42 41.64
CA LEU A 1 -24.93 3.91 40.53
C LEU A 1 -25.85 4.98 41.11
N SER A 2 -26.04 6.12 40.44
CA SER A 2 -26.92 7.17 40.94
C SER A 2 -27.75 7.73 39.80
N SER A 3 -29.07 7.86 39.97
CA SER A 3 -29.92 8.59 39.03
C SER A 3 -29.85 10.09 39.32
N TYR A 4 -30.01 10.92 38.28
CA TYR A 4 -30.18 12.36 38.41
C TYR A 4 -31.24 12.84 37.42
N ARG A 5 -31.90 13.94 37.75
CA ARG A 5 -32.78 14.70 36.84
C ARG A 5 -32.58 16.16 37.11
N MET A 6 -32.18 16.92 36.08
CA MET A 6 -32.09 18.37 36.15
C MET A 6 -33.27 19.03 35.42
N ASN A 7 -33.65 18.52 34.25
CA ASN A 7 -34.80 18.98 33.46
C ASN A 7 -35.20 17.90 32.42
N ASP A 8 -36.17 18.20 31.55
CA ASP A 8 -36.72 17.26 30.56
C ASP A 8 -35.75 16.90 29.41
N THR A 9 -34.60 17.58 29.31
CA THR A 9 -33.54 17.31 28.33
C THR A 9 -32.24 16.79 28.95
N ASP A 10 -32.15 16.80 30.29
CA ASP A 10 -30.97 16.40 31.04
C ASP A 10 -31.37 15.64 32.32
N GLU A 11 -31.56 14.34 32.12
CA GLU A 11 -31.77 13.35 33.17
C GLU A 11 -31.07 12.05 32.77
N GLY A 12 -30.65 11.26 33.75
CA GLY A 12 -29.89 10.05 33.45
C GLY A 12 -29.32 9.34 34.66
N ILE A 13 -28.31 8.51 34.39
CA ILE A 13 -27.66 7.66 35.38
C ILE A 13 -26.15 7.90 35.36
N VAL A 14 -25.58 8.17 36.53
CA VAL A 14 -24.15 8.30 36.76
C VAL A 14 -23.55 6.95 37.17
N ILE A 15 -22.58 6.50 36.38
CA ILE A 15 -21.77 5.32 36.67
C ILE A 15 -20.44 5.77 37.27
N HIS A 16 -20.31 5.63 38.59
CA HIS A 16 -19.14 6.11 39.35
C HIS A 16 -17.83 5.35 39.07
N ARG A 17 -17.90 4.14 38.48
CA ARG A 17 -16.74 3.30 38.21
C ARG A 17 -16.81 2.68 36.81
N LYS A 18 -17.45 1.52 36.70
CA LYS A 18 -17.59 0.79 35.43
C LYS A 18 -18.92 0.09 35.36
N LEU A 19 -19.44 -0.01 34.14
CA LEU A 19 -20.56 -0.85 33.76
C LEU A 19 -19.99 -2.17 33.24
N ARG A 20 -20.32 -3.29 33.87
CA ARG A 20 -19.88 -4.63 33.46
C ARG A 20 -21.04 -5.40 32.88
N PHE A 21 -20.81 -6.10 31.77
CA PHE A 21 -21.81 -6.92 31.10
C PHE A 21 -21.52 -8.41 31.33
N GLY A 22 -22.54 -9.19 31.70
CA GLY A 22 -22.42 -10.63 31.92
C GLY A 22 -21.83 -11.00 33.29
N THR A 23 -20.73 -11.74 33.30
CA THR A 23 -20.07 -12.32 34.48
C THR A 23 -19.08 -11.36 35.14
N TYR A 24 -18.44 -11.79 36.24
CA TYR A 24 -17.45 -10.99 36.98
C TYR A 24 -16.18 -10.63 36.19
N ASN A 25 -15.88 -11.35 35.10
CA ASN A 25 -14.77 -11.11 34.16
C ASN A 25 -15.26 -10.58 32.80
N GLY A 26 -16.55 -10.28 32.64
CA GLY A 26 -17.11 -9.79 31.39
C GLY A 26 -16.63 -8.40 30.99
N VAL A 27 -16.96 -8.04 29.74
CA VAL A 27 -16.65 -6.75 29.09
C VAL A 27 -17.13 -5.57 29.93
N THR A 28 -16.36 -4.48 29.92
CA THR A 28 -16.70 -3.27 30.68
C THR A 28 -16.68 -2.01 29.84
N LEU A 29 -17.60 -1.10 30.16
CA LEU A 29 -17.56 0.29 29.76
C LEU A 29 -17.22 1.14 31.00
N GLN A 30 -16.26 2.02 30.87
CA GLN A 30 -15.92 2.99 31.91
C GLN A 30 -15.53 4.32 31.27
N GLY A 31 -15.66 5.42 31.98
CA GLY A 31 -15.32 6.72 31.42
C GLY A 31 -15.01 7.74 32.49
N ASN A 32 -14.51 8.88 32.03
CA ASN A 32 -14.33 10.06 32.83
C ASN A 32 -14.88 11.28 32.06
N LYS A 33 -14.47 12.49 32.45
CA LYS A 33 -14.90 13.73 31.79
C LYS A 33 -14.45 13.82 30.31
N GLU A 34 -13.38 13.12 29.93
CA GLU A 34 -12.68 13.33 28.66
C GLU A 34 -12.82 12.15 27.69
N ARG A 35 -12.94 10.92 28.20
CA ARG A 35 -12.96 9.70 27.37
C ARG A 35 -13.94 8.64 27.86
N LEU A 36 -14.38 7.81 26.92
CA LEU A 36 -15.11 6.57 27.15
C LEU A 36 -14.23 5.39 26.72
N ASP A 37 -14.02 4.43 27.62
CA ASP A 37 -13.20 3.24 27.41
C ASP A 37 -14.11 1.99 27.29
N PHE A 38 -13.93 1.24 26.21
CA PHE A 38 -14.37 -0.14 26.06
C PHE A 38 -13.22 -1.07 26.42
N ILE A 39 -13.46 -2.02 27.32
CA ILE A 39 -12.44 -2.94 27.83
C ILE A 39 -12.96 -4.36 27.74
N SER A 40 -12.19 -5.21 27.05
CA SER A 40 -12.46 -6.64 26.88
C SER A 40 -11.20 -7.47 27.13
N GLN A 41 -11.38 -8.75 27.42
CA GLN A 41 -10.28 -9.70 27.58
C GLN A 41 -10.14 -10.55 26.32
N VAL A 42 -8.90 -10.85 25.95
CA VAL A 42 -8.55 -11.75 24.86
C VAL A 42 -7.68 -12.86 25.44
N GLU A 43 -8.09 -14.10 25.20
CA GLU A 43 -7.30 -15.27 25.56
C GLU A 43 -6.33 -15.57 24.42
N TYR A 44 -5.04 -15.62 24.74
CA TYR A 44 -3.99 -16.00 23.82
C TYR A 44 -3.39 -17.33 24.28
N THR A 45 -3.63 -18.38 23.49
CA THR A 45 -3.10 -19.72 23.74
C THR A 45 -2.26 -20.16 22.56
N SER A 46 -0.96 -20.32 22.80
CA SER A 46 0.01 -20.95 21.91
C SER A 46 0.68 -22.11 22.66
N PRO A 47 1.48 -22.97 21.97
CA PRO A 47 2.20 -24.06 22.64
C PRO A 47 3.12 -23.61 23.77
N GLU A 48 3.57 -22.35 23.75
CA GLU A 48 4.55 -21.79 24.70
C GLU A 48 3.95 -20.74 25.65
N ILE A 49 2.84 -20.11 25.27
CA ILE A 49 2.23 -18.99 26.00
C ILE A 49 0.75 -19.27 26.22
N ASN A 50 0.30 -19.14 27.45
CA ASN A 50 -1.13 -19.12 27.77
C ASN A 50 -1.41 -17.89 28.65
N GLU A 51 -1.93 -16.84 28.04
CA GLU A 51 -2.12 -15.53 28.68
C GLU A 51 -3.53 -15.00 28.42
N ILE A 52 -4.06 -14.24 29.38
CA ILE A 52 -5.27 -13.45 29.20
C ILE A 52 -4.86 -11.98 29.18
N ALA A 53 -4.96 -11.35 28.02
CA ALA A 53 -4.65 -9.93 27.85
C ALA A 53 -5.91 -9.08 27.98
N GLU A 54 -5.81 -7.96 28.70
CA GLU A 54 -6.86 -6.94 28.71
C GLU A 54 -6.60 -5.93 27.59
N CYS A 55 -7.54 -5.80 26.66
CA CYS A 55 -7.48 -4.82 25.59
C CYS A 55 -8.43 -3.65 25.89
N ARG A 56 -7.94 -2.44 25.68
CA ARG A 56 -8.72 -1.21 25.84
C ARG A 56 -8.82 -0.47 24.52
N THR A 57 -10.03 -0.02 24.20
CA THR A 57 -10.29 0.95 23.13
C THR A 57 -10.98 2.16 23.74
N SER A 58 -10.42 3.34 23.53
CA SER A 58 -10.90 4.62 24.06
C SER A 58 -11.41 5.53 22.95
N PHE A 59 -12.49 6.24 23.26
CA PHE A 59 -13.12 7.24 22.42
C PHE A 59 -13.02 8.60 23.13
N GLU A 60 -12.34 9.56 22.51
CA GLU A 60 -12.15 10.91 23.07
C GLU A 60 -12.29 11.99 21.98
N HIS A 61 -12.87 13.15 22.33
CA HIS A 61 -12.88 14.31 21.45
C HIS A 61 -11.77 15.28 21.85
N ARG A 62 -10.93 15.69 20.91
CA ARG A 62 -9.81 16.62 21.17
C ARG A 62 -9.64 17.61 20.03
N ILE A 63 -8.80 18.63 20.26
CA ILE A 63 -8.39 19.57 19.20
C ILE A 63 -7.74 18.78 18.06
N SER A 64 -8.16 19.07 16.84
CA SER A 64 -7.69 18.38 15.65
C SER A 64 -6.21 18.66 15.38
N THR A 65 -5.42 17.59 15.28
CA THR A 65 -4.01 17.61 14.87
C THR A 65 -3.83 17.52 13.35
N SER A 66 -4.91 17.31 12.60
CA SER A 66 -4.88 17.17 11.14
C SER A 66 -4.30 18.41 10.45
N LEU A 67 -3.42 18.20 9.47
CA LEU A 67 -2.90 19.24 8.58
C LEU A 67 -4.00 19.86 7.69
N TYR A 68 -5.15 19.18 7.56
CA TYR A 68 -6.31 19.62 6.77
C TYR A 68 -7.40 20.29 7.62
N ARG A 69 -7.13 20.59 8.89
CA ARG A 69 -8.13 21.23 9.75
C ARG A 69 -8.51 22.63 9.22
N PRO A 70 -9.77 23.06 9.34
CA PRO A 70 -10.16 24.44 9.05
C PRO A 70 -9.35 25.43 9.88
N LEU A 71 -8.87 26.50 9.25
CA LEU A 71 -8.08 27.55 9.92
C LEU A 71 -8.94 28.70 10.44
N ASN A 72 -10.19 28.81 9.99
CA ASN A 72 -11.10 29.89 10.34
C ASN A 72 -11.92 29.63 11.62
N ARG A 73 -11.73 28.48 12.28
CA ARG A 73 -12.43 28.11 13.51
C ARG A 73 -11.67 27.03 14.29
N PRO A 74 -11.96 26.85 15.59
CA PRO A 74 -11.52 25.67 16.32
C PRO A 74 -11.99 24.39 15.60
N SER A 75 -11.06 23.45 15.43
CA SER A 75 -11.33 22.15 14.82
C SER A 75 -11.16 21.06 15.86
N TYR A 76 -12.11 20.14 15.89
CA TYR A 76 -12.14 19.02 16.82
C TYR A 76 -12.19 17.71 16.05
N SER A 77 -11.61 16.66 16.61
CA SER A 77 -11.60 15.31 16.02
C SER A 77 -11.95 14.28 17.09
N LEU A 78 -12.66 13.23 16.67
CA LEU A 78 -12.82 12.02 17.45
C LEU A 78 -11.54 11.19 17.29
N PHE A 79 -10.91 10.87 18.41
CA PHE A 79 -9.79 9.93 18.50
C PHE A 79 -10.33 8.60 18.98
N ILE A 80 -10.05 7.55 18.21
CA ILE A 80 -10.28 6.16 18.58
C ILE A 80 -8.89 5.56 18.81
N LYS A 81 -8.54 5.29 20.06
CA LYS A 81 -7.22 4.74 20.42
C LYS A 81 -7.42 3.37 21.03
N SER A 82 -6.70 2.38 20.51
CA SER A 82 -6.76 1.01 20.99
C SER A 82 -5.36 0.55 21.37
N ASP A 83 -5.25 -0.23 22.43
CA ASP A 83 -4.01 -0.93 22.80
C ASP A 83 -3.77 -2.18 21.91
N THR A 84 -4.59 -2.36 20.87
CA THR A 84 -4.51 -3.46 19.89
C THR A 84 -3.77 -3.04 18.62
N ASP A 85 -3.13 -3.99 17.95
CA ASP A 85 -2.34 -3.71 16.74
C ASP A 85 -3.17 -3.39 15.49
N PHE A 86 -4.36 -4.00 15.36
CA PHE A 86 -5.18 -3.91 14.15
C PHE A 86 -6.66 -3.65 14.46
N ILE A 87 -7.33 -3.01 13.51
CA ILE A 87 -8.79 -2.88 13.48
C ILE A 87 -9.29 -3.74 12.31
N ASN A 88 -10.11 -4.75 12.62
CA ASN A 88 -10.70 -5.63 11.61
C ASN A 88 -12.19 -5.31 11.44
N THR A 89 -12.64 -5.19 10.19
CA THR A 89 -14.06 -4.97 9.85
C THR A 89 -14.52 -5.97 8.80
N ASN A 90 -15.67 -6.61 9.03
CA ASN A 90 -16.28 -7.50 8.03
C ASN A 90 -17.03 -6.72 6.94
N THR A 91 -17.30 -5.44 7.17
CA THR A 91 -17.93 -4.54 6.22
C THR A 91 -16.90 -3.59 5.62
N PRO A 92 -17.07 -3.18 4.35
CA PRO A 92 -16.24 -2.14 3.74
C PRO A 92 -16.27 -0.84 4.53
N LEU A 93 -15.15 -0.12 4.54
CA LEU A 93 -15.03 1.22 5.12
C LEU A 93 -15.20 2.27 4.01
N GLU A 94 -16.31 3.00 4.05
CA GLU A 94 -16.60 4.09 3.12
C GLU A 94 -16.44 5.45 3.81
N VAL A 95 -15.73 6.38 3.17
CA VAL A 95 -15.49 7.73 3.70
C VAL A 95 -15.76 8.79 2.63
N LYS A 96 -16.39 9.91 3.03
CA LYS A 96 -16.66 11.05 2.14
C LYS A 96 -15.43 11.93 1.88
N GLY A 97 -14.47 11.91 2.79
CA GLY A 97 -13.29 12.78 2.78
C GLY A 97 -12.06 12.06 2.25
N HIS A 98 -11.19 11.65 3.17
CA HIS A 98 -9.97 10.92 2.86
C HIS A 98 -9.61 10.00 4.02
N VAL A 99 -8.82 8.97 3.72
CA VAL A 99 -8.11 8.17 4.73
C VAL A 99 -6.65 8.61 4.68
N GLY A 100 -6.11 9.07 5.81
CA GLY A 100 -4.76 9.65 5.85
C GLY A 100 -3.96 9.22 7.07
N ILE A 101 -2.67 9.48 7.02
CA ILE A 101 -1.75 9.24 8.14
C ILE A 101 -1.63 10.52 8.95
N GLU A 102 -1.79 10.43 10.27
CA GLU A 102 -1.64 11.59 11.17
C GLU A 102 -0.26 12.23 11.02
N GLY A 103 -0.21 13.57 10.94
CA GLY A 103 1.04 14.32 10.80
C GLY A 103 1.69 14.23 9.41
N SER A 104 1.09 13.53 8.45
CA SER A 104 1.56 13.41 7.07
C SER A 104 0.56 13.96 6.06
N PHE A 105 1.06 14.30 4.86
CA PHE A 105 0.22 14.59 3.70
C PHE A 105 -0.20 13.32 2.93
N THR A 106 0.32 12.15 3.33
CA THR A 106 -0.04 10.86 2.76
C THR A 106 -1.51 10.54 3.02
N ARG A 107 -2.29 10.40 1.95
CA ARG A 107 -3.74 10.13 2.04
C ARG A 107 -4.30 9.53 0.76
N LEU A 108 -5.38 8.77 0.92
CA LEU A 108 -6.26 8.30 -0.14
C LEU A 108 -7.47 9.23 -0.24
N THR A 109 -7.67 9.83 -1.40
CA THR A 109 -8.86 10.62 -1.76
C THR A 109 -9.55 9.99 -2.97
N ASP A 110 -10.67 10.56 -3.39
CA ASP A 110 -11.26 10.19 -4.68
C ASP A 110 -10.21 10.27 -5.80
N SER A 111 -10.07 9.16 -6.53
CA SER A 111 -9.20 8.98 -7.69
C SER A 111 -7.69 9.23 -7.48
N CYS A 112 -7.23 9.51 -6.26
CA CYS A 112 -5.83 9.88 -6.00
C CYS A 112 -5.26 9.22 -4.74
N LEU A 113 -4.03 8.72 -4.86
CA LEU A 113 -3.18 8.36 -3.73
C LEU A 113 -2.05 9.39 -3.62
N TYR A 114 -2.10 10.23 -2.60
CA TYR A 114 -1.06 11.21 -2.32
C TYR A 114 -0.01 10.63 -1.40
N PHE A 115 1.27 10.85 -1.71
CA PHE A 115 2.38 10.71 -0.77
C PHE A 115 2.77 12.07 -0.18
N ASN A 116 2.72 13.13 -1.00
CA ASN A 116 2.81 14.53 -0.58
C ASN A 116 2.14 15.45 -1.62
N SER A 117 2.43 16.75 -1.63
CA SER A 117 1.85 17.71 -2.58
C SER A 117 2.36 17.56 -4.03
N GLU A 118 3.51 16.93 -4.23
CA GLU A 118 4.21 16.84 -5.52
C GLU A 118 4.25 15.41 -6.07
N ASN A 119 4.27 14.41 -5.18
CA ASN A 119 4.36 12.99 -5.50
C ASN A 119 3.02 12.30 -5.20
N TYR A 120 2.34 11.86 -6.25
CA TYR A 120 1.05 11.18 -6.15
C TYR A 120 0.72 10.34 -7.39
N LEU A 121 -0.20 9.39 -7.19
CA LEU A 121 -0.80 8.59 -8.25
C LEU A 121 -2.21 9.10 -8.51
N LEU A 122 -2.54 9.36 -9.78
CA LEU A 122 -3.85 9.82 -10.21
C LEU A 122 -4.45 8.80 -11.18
N SER A 123 -5.63 8.28 -10.83
CA SER A 123 -6.43 7.45 -11.73
C SER A 123 -6.96 8.30 -12.88
N VAL A 124 -6.79 7.80 -14.11
CA VAL A 124 -7.30 8.43 -15.33
C VAL A 124 -7.92 7.37 -16.24
N THR A 125 -8.66 7.80 -17.26
CA THR A 125 -9.16 6.88 -18.29
C THR A 125 -7.99 6.10 -18.92
N GLY A 126 -8.01 4.78 -18.79
CA GLY A 126 -7.02 3.89 -19.37
C GLY A 126 -5.73 3.68 -18.55
N GLY A 127 -5.61 4.22 -17.33
CA GLY A 127 -4.44 3.92 -16.49
C GLY A 127 -4.21 4.87 -15.32
N ILE A 128 -2.94 4.95 -14.89
CA ILE A 128 -2.49 5.75 -13.75
C ILE A 128 -1.45 6.75 -14.23
N LYS A 129 -1.63 8.04 -13.89
CA LYS A 129 -0.59 9.06 -14.02
C LYS A 129 0.30 9.07 -12.78
N TYR A 130 1.60 9.08 -13.03
CA TYR A 130 2.62 9.23 -12.00
C TYR A 130 3.12 10.67 -11.97
N TYR A 131 3.04 11.31 -10.81
CA TYR A 131 3.62 12.63 -10.57
C TYR A 131 4.84 12.47 -9.63
N GLY A 132 6.00 13.00 -10.03
CA GLY A 132 7.29 12.86 -9.34
C GLY A 132 8.33 12.05 -10.13
N ASN A 133 9.38 11.57 -9.45
CA ASN A 133 10.36 10.63 -10.00
C ASN A 133 10.04 9.18 -9.65
N ALA A 134 9.85 8.31 -10.64
CA ALA A 134 9.63 6.88 -10.43
C ALA A 134 10.95 6.11 -10.44
N TYR A 135 11.17 5.31 -9.42
CA TYR A 135 12.32 4.41 -9.33
C TYR A 135 11.84 2.96 -9.29
N PHE A 136 12.18 2.19 -10.31
CA PHE A 136 11.93 0.75 -10.38
C PHE A 136 13.24 0.04 -10.06
N MET A 137 13.30 -0.67 -8.93
CA MET A 137 14.52 -1.34 -8.45
C MET A 137 14.76 -2.68 -9.15
N ASP A 138 13.69 -3.31 -9.59
CA ASP A 138 13.70 -4.63 -10.23
C ASP A 138 13.10 -4.53 -11.64
N SER A 139 12.58 -5.65 -12.12
CA SER A 139 12.01 -5.80 -13.45
C SER A 139 10.70 -5.01 -13.65
N ILE A 140 10.45 -4.55 -14.87
CA ILE A 140 9.15 -4.02 -15.33
C ILE A 140 8.71 -4.74 -16.59
N SER A 141 7.45 -5.16 -16.67
CA SER A 141 6.93 -5.91 -17.80
C SER A 141 5.44 -5.66 -18.05
N SER A 142 4.95 -6.11 -19.21
CA SER A 142 3.54 -6.37 -19.43
C SER A 142 3.03 -7.50 -18.50
N GLU A 143 1.70 -7.60 -18.35
CA GLU A 143 1.02 -8.66 -17.56
C GLU A 143 1.42 -10.07 -18.02
N HIS A 144 1.48 -10.26 -19.34
CA HIS A 144 1.98 -11.47 -19.96
C HIS A 144 3.23 -11.13 -20.76
N PHE A 145 4.32 -11.84 -20.47
CA PHE A 145 5.56 -11.75 -21.19
C PHE A 145 6.10 -13.15 -21.43
N SER A 146 6.39 -13.49 -22.68
CA SER A 146 7.14 -14.67 -23.06
C SER A 146 8.32 -14.21 -23.89
N SER A 147 9.53 -14.56 -23.46
CA SER A 147 10.74 -14.29 -24.23
C SER A 147 10.85 -15.24 -25.44
N GLY A 148 11.77 -14.91 -26.35
CA GLY A 148 12.04 -15.70 -27.55
C GLY A 148 11.36 -15.14 -28.81
N TYR A 149 11.69 -15.74 -29.95
CA TYR A 149 11.30 -15.23 -31.28
C TYR A 149 9.78 -15.20 -31.51
N ALA A 150 9.07 -16.23 -31.03
CA ALA A 150 7.60 -16.29 -31.06
C ALA A 150 6.98 -15.80 -29.75
N GLY A 151 7.72 -14.98 -29.00
CA GLY A 151 7.32 -14.41 -27.73
C GLY A 151 6.15 -13.43 -27.84
N SER A 152 5.71 -12.91 -26.71
CA SER A 152 4.67 -11.88 -26.64
C SER A 152 4.94 -10.93 -25.48
N GLY A 153 4.48 -9.69 -25.63
CA GLY A 153 4.63 -8.65 -24.61
C GLY A 153 6.02 -8.00 -24.63
N TRP A 154 6.27 -7.16 -23.64
CA TRP A 154 7.55 -6.46 -23.48
C TRP A 154 7.99 -6.49 -22.03
N ALA A 155 9.30 -6.46 -21.82
CA ALA A 155 9.85 -6.44 -20.47
C ALA A 155 11.28 -5.87 -20.43
N ILE A 156 11.60 -5.22 -19.33
CA ILE A 156 12.95 -4.91 -18.88
C ILE A 156 13.18 -5.77 -17.64
N LEU A 157 13.90 -6.88 -17.80
CA LEU A 157 14.07 -7.90 -16.76
C LEU A 157 15.49 -7.94 -16.24
N ARG A 158 15.63 -8.08 -14.93
CA ARG A 158 16.90 -8.47 -14.32
C ARG A 158 17.06 -9.99 -14.40
N ASN A 159 18.14 -10.44 -15.00
CA ASN A 159 18.57 -11.84 -14.98
C ASN A 159 19.16 -12.14 -13.60
N GLU A 160 18.56 -13.06 -12.84
CA GLU A 160 19.01 -13.39 -11.49
C GLU A 160 20.37 -14.09 -11.44
N THR A 161 20.75 -14.81 -12.50
CA THR A 161 22.01 -15.55 -12.55
C THR A 161 23.20 -14.64 -12.88
N THR A 162 23.02 -13.71 -13.82
CA THR A 162 24.11 -12.82 -14.26
C THR A 162 24.06 -11.44 -13.61
N GLY A 163 22.91 -11.06 -13.02
CA GLY A 163 22.64 -9.72 -12.51
C GLY A 163 22.37 -8.66 -13.60
N ASN A 164 22.49 -9.03 -14.87
CA ASN A 164 22.31 -8.11 -15.99
C ASN A 164 20.84 -7.77 -16.23
N ILE A 165 20.56 -6.56 -16.73
CA ILE A 165 19.22 -6.13 -17.13
C ILE A 165 19.10 -6.22 -18.64
N SER A 166 18.12 -6.99 -19.13
CA SER A 166 17.81 -7.13 -20.56
C SER A 166 16.45 -6.49 -20.87
N ALA A 167 16.37 -5.80 -22.01
CA ALA A 167 15.14 -5.19 -22.48
C ALA A 167 14.68 -5.88 -23.78
N THR A 168 13.46 -6.42 -23.77
CA THR A 168 12.83 -7.10 -24.90
C THR A 168 11.60 -6.32 -25.35
N PHE A 169 11.60 -5.92 -26.62
CA PHE A 169 10.52 -5.17 -27.26
C PHE A 169 10.28 -5.71 -28.67
N ASP A 170 9.04 -5.64 -29.14
CA ASP A 170 8.68 -6.00 -30.53
C ASP A 170 9.26 -5.01 -31.54
N GLU A 171 9.21 -3.70 -31.22
CA GLU A 171 9.73 -2.64 -32.06
C GLU A 171 10.28 -1.49 -31.21
N ILE A 172 11.43 -0.92 -31.62
CA ILE A 172 12.02 0.27 -31.02
C ILE A 172 12.21 1.34 -32.10
N THR A 173 11.50 2.46 -31.98
CA THR A 173 11.70 3.64 -32.85
C THR A 173 12.43 4.75 -32.09
N VAL A 174 13.62 5.15 -32.55
CA VAL A 174 14.42 6.25 -31.95
C VAL A 174 14.48 7.44 -32.91
N ARG A 175 13.91 8.60 -32.52
CA ARG A 175 13.80 9.77 -33.41
C ARG A 175 15.05 10.65 -33.52
N LYS A 176 15.90 10.69 -32.50
CA LYS A 176 17.03 11.65 -32.43
C LYS A 176 18.37 10.95 -32.52
N LYS A 177 18.90 10.47 -31.39
CA LYS A 177 20.23 9.86 -31.32
C LYS A 177 20.21 8.65 -30.40
N MET A 178 20.67 7.51 -30.91
CA MET A 178 21.01 6.32 -30.12
C MET A 178 22.54 6.27 -29.97
N ARG A 179 23.03 5.91 -28.78
CA ARG A 179 24.46 5.67 -28.52
C ARG A 179 24.60 4.30 -27.89
N ILE A 180 25.42 3.45 -28.49
CA ILE A 180 25.65 2.08 -28.06
C ILE A 180 27.16 1.86 -28.08
N TYR A 181 27.70 1.26 -27.02
CA TYR A 181 29.12 0.89 -26.98
C TYR A 181 29.42 -0.28 -27.90
N GLU A 182 28.55 -1.30 -27.88
CA GLU A 182 28.66 -2.51 -28.69
C GLU A 182 27.28 -2.97 -29.13
N MET A 183 27.13 -3.32 -30.41
CA MET A 183 25.87 -3.73 -31.00
C MET A 183 26.09 -5.00 -31.85
N GLU A 184 25.49 -6.09 -31.41
CA GLU A 184 25.33 -7.30 -32.20
C GLU A 184 23.96 -7.28 -32.90
N VAL A 185 23.94 -7.50 -34.22
CA VAL A 185 22.70 -7.51 -35.02
C VAL A 185 22.54 -8.88 -35.66
N GLN A 186 21.56 -9.64 -35.19
CA GLN A 186 21.18 -10.92 -35.78
C GLN A 186 19.85 -10.78 -36.52
N LYS A 187 19.89 -10.85 -37.86
CA LYS A 187 18.68 -10.83 -38.71
C LYS A 187 18.37 -12.23 -39.21
N MET A 188 17.28 -12.82 -38.71
CA MET A 188 16.79 -14.10 -39.19
C MET A 188 15.81 -13.89 -40.35
N TYR A 189 16.13 -14.40 -41.54
CA TYR A 189 15.19 -14.47 -42.66
C TYR A 189 14.58 -15.86 -42.69
N THR A 190 13.32 -16.00 -42.25
CA THR A 190 12.58 -17.23 -42.49
C THR A 190 11.89 -17.13 -43.85
N THR A 191 12.32 -17.94 -44.81
CA THR A 191 11.55 -18.22 -46.04
C THR A 191 10.58 -19.36 -45.75
N ASN A 192 9.57 -19.55 -46.60
CA ASN A 192 8.55 -20.61 -46.45
C ASN A 192 9.14 -22.00 -46.82
N GLY A 193 10.15 -22.43 -46.06
CA GLY A 193 10.94 -23.66 -46.21
C GLY A 193 11.94 -23.79 -45.05
N SER A 194 12.30 -25.03 -44.66
CA SER A 194 13.11 -25.32 -43.48
C SER A 194 14.47 -24.61 -43.50
N LEU A 195 14.65 -23.63 -42.60
CA LEU A 195 15.90 -22.91 -42.40
C LEU A 195 16.69 -23.58 -41.26
N TRP A 196 17.86 -24.12 -41.58
CA TRP A 196 18.85 -24.57 -40.60
C TRP A 196 19.83 -23.43 -40.31
N VAL A 197 19.95 -23.03 -39.05
CA VAL A 197 20.92 -22.03 -38.59
C VAL A 197 22.00 -22.76 -37.79
N SER A 198 23.27 -22.59 -38.16
CA SER A 198 24.42 -23.09 -37.40
C SER A 198 25.48 -21.99 -37.27
N ASP A 199 26.01 -21.80 -36.06
CA ASP A 199 27.16 -20.94 -35.81
C ASP A 199 28.44 -21.61 -36.36
N SER A 200 29.19 -20.90 -37.20
CA SER A 200 30.49 -21.35 -37.70
C SER A 200 31.60 -20.44 -37.19
N CYS A 201 32.50 -20.96 -36.35
CA CYS A 201 33.74 -20.26 -35.96
C CYS A 201 34.68 -20.14 -37.17
N SER A 202 35.05 -18.91 -37.54
CA SER A 202 36.10 -18.65 -38.54
C SER A 202 37.46 -18.59 -37.84
N GLY A 203 38.29 -19.63 -38.02
CA GLY A 203 39.66 -19.65 -37.53
C GLY A 203 40.59 -18.79 -38.40
N ASP A 204 41.37 -17.92 -37.75
CA ASP A 204 42.32 -17.01 -38.40
C ASP A 204 43.48 -17.76 -39.08
N LYS A 205 43.98 -17.21 -40.18
CA LYS A 205 44.93 -17.86 -41.09
C LYS A 205 46.36 -17.61 -40.61
N VAL A 206 47.06 -18.67 -40.19
CA VAL A 206 48.47 -18.58 -39.78
C VAL A 206 49.37 -18.66 -41.02
N GLU A 207 50.12 -17.60 -41.32
CA GLU A 207 51.23 -17.63 -42.28
C GLU A 207 52.55 -17.95 -41.56
N LYS A 208 53.37 -18.80 -42.19
CA LYS A 208 54.71 -19.16 -41.69
C LYS A 208 55.72 -18.07 -42.07
N LEU A 209 56.54 -17.68 -41.09
CA LEU A 209 57.73 -16.82 -41.24
C LEU A 209 58.73 -17.41 -42.23
#